data_AF-A0A124FU11-F1
#
_entry.id   AF-A0A124FU11-F1
#
_cell.length_a   1.000
_cell.length_b   1.000
_cell.length_c   1.000
_cell.angle_alpha   90.00
_cell.angle_beta   90.00
_cell.angle_gamma   90.00
#
_symmetry.space_group_name_H-M   'P 1'
#
loop_
_entity.id
_entity.type
_entity.pdbx_description
1 polymer ?
#
loop_
_entity_poly.entity_id
_entity_poly.type
_entity_poly.pdbx_seq_one_letter_code
_entity_poly.pdbx_strand_id
1 'polypeptide(L)'
;MQYDVVIVGAGPAGLFACYSLLQKKSKLKIALVDRGKMIGKRKPQEVMCGIGGAGTFSDGKLTLTATLSHEKAFHILPKGQYQKVLDYVDKILTDFGVDSEY
;
A
#
# COMPACT_ATOMS: atom_id res chain seq x y z
N MET A 1 8.11 -7.77 24.13
CA MET A 1 8.46 -6.56 23.35
C MET A 1 7.29 -5.59 23.44
N GLN A 2 7.56 -4.27 23.50
CA GLN A 2 6.53 -3.24 23.57
C GLN A 2 6.65 -2.34 22.32
N TYR A 3 5.53 -2.18 21.61
CA TYR A 3 5.42 -1.36 20.40
C TYR A 3 4.32 -0.32 20.63
N ASP A 4 4.48 0.87 20.05
CA ASP A 4 3.49 1.93 20.14
C ASP A 4 2.36 1.73 19.10
N VAL A 5 2.71 1.14 17.96
CA VAL A 5 1.78 0.83 16.87
C VAL A 5 2.09 -0.55 16.31
N VAL A 6 1.04 -1.35 16.12
CA VAL A 6 1.11 -2.63 15.41
C VAL A 6 0.20 -2.57 14.19
N ILE A 7 0.75 -2.82 13.01
CA ILE A 7 0.04 -2.90 11.74
C ILE A 7 -0.01 -4.36 11.31
N VAL A 8 -1.23 -4.88 11.15
CA VAL A 8 -1.49 -6.26 10.76
C VAL A 8 -1.85 -6.32 9.28
N GLY A 9 -1.05 -7.06 8.51
CA GLY A 9 -1.12 -7.17 7.07
C GLY A 9 -0.06 -6.31 6.39
N ALA A 10 0.90 -6.94 5.73
CA ALA A 10 2.01 -6.28 5.04
C ALA A 10 1.78 -6.16 3.52
N GLY A 11 0.52 -6.03 3.09
CA GLY A 11 0.17 -5.64 1.73
C GLY A 11 0.36 -4.13 1.49
N PRO A 12 -0.06 -3.61 0.32
CA PRO A 12 0.13 -2.20 -0.04
C PRO A 12 -0.40 -1.23 1.03
N ALA A 13 -1.62 -1.44 1.53
CA ALA A 13 -2.21 -0.59 2.57
C ALA A 13 -1.37 -0.54 3.86
N GLY A 14 -0.89 -1.69 4.34
CA GLY A 14 -0.07 -1.76 5.55
C GLY A 14 1.33 -1.16 5.37
N LEU A 15 1.94 -1.39 4.20
CA LEU A 15 3.22 -0.78 3.83
C LEU A 15 3.11 0.75 3.76
N PHE A 16 2.05 1.28 3.13
CA PHE A 16 1.81 2.72 3.06
C PHE A 16 1.46 3.33 4.42
N ALA A 17 0.74 2.60 5.28
CA ALA A 17 0.48 3.04 6.66
C ALA A 17 1.80 3.18 7.45
N CYS A 18 2.67 2.16 7.37
CA CYS A 18 4.02 2.21 7.95
C CYS A 18 4.82 3.40 7.38
N TYR A 19 4.89 3.52 6.05
CA TYR A 19 5.62 4.60 5.38
C TYR A 19 5.14 5.98 5.83
N SER A 20 3.82 6.20 5.91
CA SER A 20 3.23 7.46 6.34
C SER A 20 3.59 7.83 7.78
N LEU A 21 3.66 6.85 8.68
CA LEU A 21 4.08 7.06 10.08
C LEU A 21 5.58 7.38 10.18
N LEU A 22 6.41 6.77 9.32
CA LEU A 22 7.84 7.05 9.23
C LEU A 22 8.11 8.46 8.67
N GLN A 23 7.37 8.87 7.63
CA GLN A 23 7.51 10.22 7.04
C GLN A 23 7.18 11.35 8.02
N LYS A 24 6.28 11.11 8.97
CA LYS A 24 5.97 12.06 10.05
C LYS A 24 7.10 12.21 11.10
N LYS A 25 8.26 11.57 10.88
CA LYS A 25 9.42 11.55 11.79
C LYS A 25 9.04 11.17 13.22
N SER A 26 8.06 10.26 13.35
CA SER A 26 7.60 9.81 14.65
C SER A 26 8.70 8.95 15.30
N LYS A 27 8.89 9.08 16.61
CA LYS A 27 9.79 8.20 17.39
C LYS A 27 9.10 6.88 17.77
N LEU A 28 7.99 6.56 17.09
CA LEU A 28 7.15 5.41 17.41
C LEU A 28 7.89 4.11 17.08
N LYS A 29 7.81 3.15 17.99
CA LYS A 29 8.19 1.76 17.75
C LYS A 29 7.05 1.09 17.01
N ILE A 30 7.22 0.92 15.70
CA ILE A 30 6.20 0.34 14.82
C ILE A 30 6.54 -1.12 14.54
N ALA A 31 5.56 -2.02 14.72
CA ALA A 31 5.63 -3.39 14.25
C ALA A 31 4.71 -3.57 13.04
N LEU A 32 5.27 -4.07 11.93
CA LEU A 32 4.50 -4.56 10.78
C LEU A 32 4.53 -6.08 10.79
N VAL A 33 3.37 -6.72 10.80
CA VAL A 33 3.25 -8.17 10.85
C VAL A 33 2.39 -8.70 9.72
N ASP A 34 2.77 -9.85 9.17
CA ASP A 34 1.98 -10.60 8.21
C ASP A 34 2.07 -12.08 8.55
N ARG A 35 1.01 -12.84 8.20
CA ARG A 35 0.99 -14.31 8.40
C ARG A 35 1.91 -15.05 7.42
N GLY A 36 2.25 -14.42 6.29
CA GLY A 36 3.09 -15.02 5.26
C GLY A 36 4.58 -14.69 5.43
N LYS A 37 5.34 -14.93 4.36
CA LYS A 37 6.81 -14.83 4.36
C LYS A 37 7.31 -13.48 3.86
N MET A 38 8.59 -13.22 4.14
CA MET A 38 9.37 -12.16 3.47
C MET A 38 9.39 -12.37 1.96
N ILE A 39 9.40 -11.29 1.18
CA ILE A 39 9.26 -11.30 -0.28
C ILE A 39 10.20 -12.32 -0.98
N GLY A 40 11.49 -12.32 -0.65
CA GLY A 40 12.47 -13.25 -1.24
C GLY A 40 12.31 -14.73 -0.83
N LYS A 41 11.41 -15.03 0.11
CA LYS A 41 11.07 -16.40 0.54
C LYS A 41 9.65 -16.81 0.17
N ARG A 42 8.89 -15.93 -0.49
CA ARG A 42 7.53 -16.23 -0.96
C ARG A 42 7.60 -17.13 -2.20
N LYS A 43 6.73 -18.12 -2.23
CA LYS A 43 6.48 -18.95 -3.42
C LYS A 43 5.30 -18.38 -4.22
N PRO A 44 5.25 -18.58 -5.54
CA PRO A 44 4.14 -18.07 -6.38
C PRO A 44 2.74 -18.52 -5.92
N GLN A 45 2.62 -19.68 -5.26
CA GLN A 45 1.33 -20.15 -4.72
C GLN A 45 0.88 -19.37 -3.47
N GLU A 46 1.78 -18.63 -2.82
CA GLU A 46 1.50 -17.81 -1.63
C GLU A 46 1.01 -16.42 -2.07
N VAL A 47 -0.03 -16.38 -2.92
CA VAL A 47 -0.57 -15.14 -3.50
C VAL A 47 -1.17 -14.25 -2.42
N MET A 48 -1.97 -14.81 -1.52
CA MET A 48 -2.82 -14.05 -0.59
C MET A 48 -2.14 -13.61 0.72
N CYS A 49 -0.87 -13.94 0.94
CA CYS A 49 -0.17 -13.59 2.17
C CYS A 49 1.34 -13.42 2.00
N GLY A 50 1.94 -12.68 2.93
CA GLY A 50 3.35 -12.33 2.95
C GLY A 50 3.59 -10.86 2.68
N ILE A 51 4.84 -10.44 2.84
CA ILE A 51 5.26 -9.06 2.58
C ILE A 51 4.98 -8.71 1.12
N GLY A 52 4.29 -7.59 0.91
CA GLY A 52 3.78 -7.11 -0.38
C GLY A 52 2.35 -7.60 -0.71
N GLY A 53 1.80 -8.56 0.04
CA GLY A 53 0.42 -9.03 -0.10
C GLY A 53 0.11 -9.60 -1.49
N ALA A 54 -1.16 -9.49 -1.90
CA ALA A 54 -1.66 -10.01 -3.18
C ALA A 54 -1.03 -9.32 -4.42
N GLY A 55 -0.60 -8.07 -4.29
CA GLY A 55 -0.01 -7.31 -5.39
C GLY A 55 1.34 -7.85 -5.87
N THR A 56 2.10 -8.55 -5.02
CA THR A 56 3.47 -9.00 -5.34
C THR A 56 3.57 -9.93 -6.54
N PHE A 57 2.58 -10.80 -6.76
CA PHE A 57 2.54 -11.74 -7.89
C PHE A 57 1.48 -11.34 -8.93
N SER A 58 1.10 -10.05 -8.95
CA SER A 58 0.24 -9.46 -9.97
C SER A 58 1.08 -8.90 -11.13
N ASP A 59 0.41 -8.42 -12.17
CA ASP A 59 1.05 -7.66 -13.26
C ASP A 59 1.40 -6.22 -12.85
N GLY A 60 1.07 -5.81 -11.61
CA GLY A 60 1.45 -4.50 -11.07
C GLY A 60 0.68 -3.33 -11.65
N LYS A 61 -0.44 -3.55 -12.37
CA LYS A 61 -1.23 -2.46 -12.93
C LYS A 61 -1.84 -1.59 -11.84
N LEU A 62 -1.64 -0.28 -11.97
CA LEU A 62 -2.20 0.70 -11.04
C LEU A 62 -3.30 1.48 -11.75
N THR A 63 -4.46 1.57 -11.10
CA THR A 63 -5.58 2.40 -11.57
C THR A 63 -5.60 3.68 -10.74
N LEU A 64 -4.91 4.72 -11.20
CA LEU A 64 -4.74 5.98 -10.47
C LEU A 64 -5.68 7.08 -10.96
N THR A 65 -6.86 6.67 -11.44
CA THR A 65 -7.96 7.55 -11.81
C THR A 65 -9.21 7.21 -11.00
N ALA A 66 -9.92 8.24 -10.56
CA ALA A 66 -11.15 8.09 -9.78
C ALA A 66 -12.30 7.49 -10.62
N THR A 67 -12.25 7.57 -11.94
CA THR A 67 -13.36 7.18 -12.84
C THR A 67 -13.25 5.78 -13.42
N LEU A 68 -12.35 4.95 -12.88
CA LEU A 68 -12.20 3.58 -13.32
C LEU A 68 -12.24 2.65 -12.10
N SER A 69 -13.36 1.96 -11.91
CA SER A 69 -13.58 0.93 -10.87
C SER A 69 -13.60 1.44 -9.42
N HIS A 70 -13.47 2.74 -9.19
CA HIS A 70 -13.37 3.35 -7.86
C HIS A 70 -14.59 4.17 -7.46
N GLU A 71 -15.67 4.17 -8.27
CA GLU A 71 -16.83 5.05 -8.11
C GLU A 71 -17.54 4.86 -6.77
N LYS A 72 -17.45 3.66 -6.18
CA LYS A 72 -17.98 3.37 -4.84
C LYS A 72 -17.32 4.22 -3.74
N ALA A 73 -16.09 4.68 -3.94
CA ALA A 73 -15.42 5.59 -3.00
C ALA A 73 -16.15 6.94 -2.88
N PHE A 74 -16.93 7.32 -3.90
CA PHE A 74 -17.67 8.60 -3.91
C PHE A 74 -18.80 8.67 -2.90
N HIS A 75 -19.22 7.52 -2.35
CA HIS A 75 -20.16 7.49 -1.23
C HIS A 75 -19.54 8.01 0.07
N ILE A 76 -18.20 8.06 0.15
CA ILE A 76 -17.45 8.46 1.34
C ILE A 76 -16.74 9.79 1.11
N LEU A 77 -16.23 10.02 -0.10
CA LEU A 77 -15.39 11.17 -0.41
C LEU A 77 -15.66 11.71 -1.83
N PRO A 78 -15.86 13.02 -2.03
CA PRO A 78 -16.12 13.57 -3.37
C PRO A 78 -15.03 13.20 -4.37
N LYS A 79 -15.40 12.95 -5.63
CA LYS A 79 -14.48 12.53 -6.71
C LYS A 79 -13.18 13.34 -6.76
N GLY A 80 -13.28 14.68 -6.69
CA GLY A 80 -12.10 15.55 -6.75
C GLY A 80 -11.16 15.41 -5.54
N GLN A 81 -11.70 15.10 -4.35
CA GLN A 81 -10.86 14.80 -3.19
C GLN A 81 -10.24 13.40 -3.31
N TYR A 82 -10.96 12.45 -3.90
CA TYR A 82 -10.48 11.08 -4.05
C TYR A 82 -9.36 11.00 -5.07
N GLN A 83 -9.46 11.75 -6.17
CA GLN A 83 -8.38 11.91 -7.13
C GLN A 83 -7.11 12.43 -6.46
N LYS A 84 -7.19 13.42 -5.57
CA LYS A 84 -6.02 13.92 -4.82
C LYS A 84 -5.35 12.84 -3.96
N VAL A 85 -6.12 11.88 -3.44
CA VAL A 85 -5.56 10.73 -2.72
C VAL A 85 -4.82 9.81 -3.68
N LEU A 86 -5.37 9.56 -4.86
CA LEU A 86 -4.70 8.77 -5.91
C LEU A 86 -3.42 9.46 -6.39
N ASP A 87 -3.45 10.76 -6.64
CA ASP A 87 -2.28 11.55 -7.06
C ASP A 87 -1.17 11.50 -6.00
N TYR A 88 -1.54 11.48 -4.71
CA TYR A 88 -0.58 11.32 -3.62
C TYR A 88 0.06 9.93 -3.62
N VAL A 89 -0.73 8.87 -3.86
CA VAL A 89 -0.22 7.50 -3.97
C VAL A 89 0.69 7.36 -5.19
N ASP A 90 0.28 7.91 -6.33
CA ASP A 90 1.07 7.93 -7.58
C ASP A 90 2.44 8.55 -7.34
N LYS A 91 2.46 9.76 -6.77
CA LYS A 91 3.69 10.47 -6.46
C LYS A 91 4.65 9.63 -5.61
N ILE A 92 4.15 8.97 -4.57
CA ILE A 92 4.99 8.11 -3.72
C ILE A 92 5.58 6.96 -4.54
N LEU A 93 4.77 6.31 -5.37
CA LEU A 93 5.24 5.19 -6.19
C LEU A 93 6.28 5.66 -7.21
N THR A 94 6.07 6.81 -7.85
CA THR A 94 7.05 7.42 -8.74
C THR A 94 8.34 7.80 -8.01
N ASP A 95 8.26 8.33 -6.79
CA ASP A 95 9.45 8.61 -5.96
C ASP A 95 10.25 7.34 -5.62
N PHE A 96 9.60 6.16 -5.64
CA PHE A 96 10.24 4.84 -5.51
C PHE A 96 10.65 4.21 -6.86
N GLY A 97 10.52 4.93 -7.97
CA GLY A 97 10.95 4.50 -9.30
C GLY A 97 9.92 3.69 -10.08
N VAL A 98 8.63 3.77 -9.73
CA VAL A 98 7.54 3.23 -10.57
C VAL A 98 7.22 4.26 -11.65
N ASP A 99 7.71 4.00 -12.85
CA ASP A 99 7.66 4.93 -14.00
C ASP A 99 6.93 4.36 -15.22
N SER A 100 6.28 3.20 -15.07
CA SER A 100 5.49 2.57 -16.13
C SER A 100 4.33 3.47 -16.59
N GLU A 101 4.25 3.75 -17.89
CA GLU A 101 3.13 4.46 -18.49
C GLU A 101 1.82 3.68 -18.27
N TYR A 102 0.78 4.36 -17.79
CA TYR A 102 -0.56 3.79 -17.54
C TYR A 102 -1.50 4.03 -18.71
#